data_AF-A0A4R0ZWQ6-F1
#
_entry.id   AF-A0A4R0ZWQ6-F1
#
_cell.length_a   1.000
_cell.length_b   1.000
_cell.length_c   1.000
_cell.angle_alpha   90.00
_cell.angle_beta   90.00
_cell.angle_gamma   90.00
#
_symmetry.space_group_name_H-M   'P 1'
#
loop_
_entity.id
_entity.type
_entity.pdbx_description
1 polymer ?
#
loop_
_entity_poly.entity_id
_entity_poly.type
_entity_poly.pdbx_seq_one_letter_code
_entity_poly.pdbx_strand_id
1 'polypeptide(L)'
;MDQARVLLQDAIRFQQTLMASSFQAELIDGASPVLWYGRPTQQQWLTVGTNPSRGEFYERDGAVRSGESQKFYWRDESLDTYLQDESALEATLDYAATYFEGGRATTSWFGKPGGAKLEALLEGMGRSFYDGSALHIDFFKYATSRQMGQLQTGRQWMEHPTSLDLLERTIRYVTPSRLIVLGRDNCAAFTGFTHSERLDAYPSARFELGYHMTLGIPIIGLHFKPSEVFVGLGNGRDAFGLHHGSYAKREHLMQIGAAIEASARRYFG
;
A
#
# COMPACT_ATOMS: atom_id res chain seq x y z
N MET A 1 9.07 -19.61 4.33
CA MET A 1 9.25 -18.69 5.48
C MET A 1 10.64 -18.07 5.50
N ASP A 2 11.71 -18.80 5.20
CA ASP A 2 13.08 -18.26 5.27
C ASP A 2 13.32 -17.03 4.39
N GLN A 3 12.80 -17.00 3.15
CA GLN A 3 12.93 -15.82 2.29
C GLN A 3 12.21 -14.58 2.86
N ALA A 4 11.04 -14.75 3.48
CA ALA A 4 10.33 -13.66 4.15
C ALA A 4 11.11 -13.12 5.34
N ARG A 5 11.72 -14.02 6.14
CA ARG A 5 12.57 -13.65 7.27
C ARG A 5 13.78 -12.85 6.81
N VAL A 6 14.45 -13.28 5.73
CA VAL A 6 15.57 -12.54 5.14
C VAL A 6 15.14 -11.14 4.66
N LEU A 7 13.99 -11.04 4.00
CA LEU A 7 13.45 -9.73 3.59
C LEU A 7 13.17 -8.81 4.79
N LEU A 8 12.59 -9.36 5.85
CA LEU A 8 12.32 -8.60 7.07
C LEU A 8 13.63 -8.15 7.74
N GLN A 9 14.61 -9.03 7.86
CA GLN A 9 15.93 -8.70 8.41
C GLN A 9 16.63 -7.59 7.62
N ASP A 10 16.57 -7.62 6.30
CA ASP A 10 17.12 -6.55 5.46
C ASP A 10 16.34 -5.24 5.64
N ALA A 11 15.01 -5.32 5.78
CA ALA A 11 14.20 -4.15 6.11
C ALA A 11 14.57 -3.57 7.50
N ILE A 12 14.84 -4.41 8.50
CA ILE A 12 15.29 -3.98 9.83
C ILE A 12 16.66 -3.29 9.75
N ARG A 13 17.63 -3.87 9.02
CA ARG A 13 18.96 -3.25 8.82
C ARG A 13 18.86 -1.88 8.16
N PHE A 14 17.96 -1.73 7.18
CA PHE A 14 17.74 -0.42 6.58
C PHE A 14 17.00 0.54 7.54
N GLN A 15 16.12 0.04 8.42
CA GLN A 15 15.57 0.86 9.52
C GLN A 15 16.66 1.38 10.46
N GLN A 16 17.67 0.57 10.80
CA GLN A 16 18.82 1.02 11.61
C GLN A 16 19.56 2.16 10.92
N THR A 17 19.73 2.08 9.60
CA THR A 17 20.35 3.15 8.80
C THR A 17 19.52 4.43 8.85
N LEU A 18 18.19 4.33 8.70
CA LEU A 18 17.29 5.48 8.80
C LEU A 18 17.33 6.10 10.20
N MET A 19 17.35 5.29 11.26
CA MET A 19 17.46 5.73 12.65
C MET A 19 18.80 6.37 12.99
N ALA A 20 19.87 6.04 12.27
CA ALA A 20 21.19 6.67 12.41
C ALA A 20 21.35 7.94 11.55
N SER A 21 20.30 8.34 10.82
CA SER A 21 20.31 9.49 9.91
C SER A 21 19.46 10.64 10.43
N SER A 22 19.46 11.76 9.71
CA SER A 22 18.53 12.88 9.98
C SER A 22 17.05 12.51 9.85
N PHE A 23 16.72 11.35 9.25
CA PHE A 23 15.35 10.85 9.11
C PHE A 23 14.78 10.24 10.39
N GLN A 24 15.61 10.00 11.42
CA GLN A 24 15.18 9.37 12.68
C GLN A 24 13.95 10.07 13.31
N ALA A 25 13.93 11.40 13.31
CA ALA A 25 12.84 12.19 13.90
C ALA A 25 11.48 12.02 13.18
N GLU A 26 11.50 11.50 11.95
CA GLU A 26 10.29 11.24 11.18
C GLU A 26 9.75 9.83 11.39
N LEU A 27 10.52 8.91 11.98
CA LEU A 27 10.12 7.52 12.20
C LEU A 27 9.30 7.35 13.48
N ILE A 28 8.54 6.26 13.52
CA ILE A 28 7.96 5.76 14.76
C ILE A 28 8.93 4.72 15.31
N ASP A 29 9.59 5.01 16.43
CA ASP A 29 10.68 4.18 16.98
C ASP A 29 10.27 2.70 17.15
N GLY A 30 9.24 2.41 17.96
CA GLY A 30 8.79 1.03 18.19
C GLY A 30 8.05 0.35 17.02
N ALA A 31 7.84 1.04 15.88
CA ALA A 31 7.18 0.43 14.74
C ALA A 31 8.13 -0.53 14.02
N SER A 32 7.69 -1.77 13.81
CA SER A 32 8.39 -2.72 12.95
C SER A 32 8.22 -2.35 11.45
N PRO A 33 9.15 -2.77 10.57
CA PRO A 33 8.94 -2.64 9.13
C PRO A 33 7.74 -3.48 8.68
N VAL A 34 6.91 -2.91 7.81
CA VAL A 34 5.72 -3.58 7.27
C VAL A 34 6.01 -4.01 5.83
N LEU A 35 6.24 -5.31 5.63
CA LEU A 35 6.51 -5.84 4.29
C LEU A 35 5.26 -5.84 3.41
N TRP A 36 4.12 -6.27 3.97
CA TRP A 36 2.82 -6.41 3.32
C TRP A 36 1.67 -6.33 4.34
N TYR A 37 0.45 -6.28 3.82
CA TYR A 37 -0.82 -6.33 4.54
C TYR A 37 -1.65 -7.44 3.92
N GLY A 38 -1.96 -8.47 4.71
CA GLY A 38 -2.64 -9.69 4.26
C GLY A 38 -1.68 -10.82 3.92
N ARG A 39 -2.23 -12.01 3.70
CA ARG A 39 -1.45 -13.23 3.52
C ARG A 39 -0.98 -13.34 2.07
N PRO A 40 0.33 -13.38 1.78
CA PRO A 40 0.82 -13.58 0.43
C PRO A 40 0.42 -14.96 -0.08
N THR A 41 -0.29 -15.00 -1.21
CA THR A 41 -0.58 -16.20 -1.99
C THR A 41 -0.19 -15.97 -3.45
N GLN A 42 -0.03 -17.05 -4.20
CA GLN A 42 0.34 -16.93 -5.62
C GLN A 42 -0.77 -16.25 -6.42
N GLN A 43 -0.37 -15.50 -7.46
CA GLN A 43 -1.28 -14.91 -8.45
C GLN A 43 -2.30 -13.91 -7.89
N GLN A 44 -2.04 -13.34 -6.71
CA GLN A 44 -2.83 -12.23 -6.18
C GLN A 44 -2.62 -10.95 -7.00
N TRP A 45 -3.59 -10.05 -6.92
CA TRP A 45 -3.37 -8.67 -7.32
C TRP A 45 -2.72 -7.91 -6.17
N LEU A 46 -1.65 -7.19 -6.47
CA LEU A 46 -0.88 -6.47 -5.46
C LEU A 46 -1.07 -4.97 -5.64
N THR A 47 -1.67 -4.34 -4.64
CA THR A 47 -1.80 -2.89 -4.58
C THR A 47 -0.56 -2.29 -3.91
N VAL A 48 -0.07 -1.15 -4.41
CA VAL A 48 1.14 -0.47 -3.92
C VAL A 48 0.80 0.92 -3.42
N GLY A 49 0.88 1.08 -2.08
CA GLY A 49 0.68 2.32 -1.34
C GLY A 49 1.95 3.14 -1.20
N THR A 50 1.94 4.09 -0.26
CA THR A 50 3.09 4.99 -0.03
C THR A 50 3.92 4.48 1.14
N ASN A 51 3.35 4.47 2.35
CA ASN A 51 4.00 4.00 3.57
C ASN A 51 2.95 3.73 4.66
N PRO A 52 3.28 2.88 5.66
CA PRO A 52 2.39 2.63 6.78
C PRO A 52 2.07 3.91 7.54
N SER A 53 0.79 4.11 7.85
CA SER A 53 0.35 5.30 8.55
C SER A 53 0.63 5.21 10.05
N ARG A 54 0.78 6.37 10.70
CA ARG A 54 0.83 6.46 12.17
C ARG A 54 -0.35 5.74 12.85
N GLY A 55 -1.53 5.78 12.25
CA GLY A 55 -2.75 5.15 12.79
C GLY A 55 -2.74 3.62 12.74
N GLU A 56 -1.76 3.00 12.08
CA GLU A 56 -1.53 1.56 12.14
C GLU A 56 -0.91 1.12 13.48
N PHE A 57 -0.19 2.02 14.15
CA PHE A 57 0.56 1.73 15.38
C PHE A 57 -0.01 2.44 16.60
N TYR A 58 -0.64 3.60 16.42
CA TYR A 58 -1.21 4.40 17.49
C TYR A 58 -2.73 4.50 17.44
N GLU A 59 -3.33 4.61 18.62
CA GLU A 59 -4.68 5.11 18.82
C GLU A 59 -4.75 6.63 18.60
N ARG A 60 -5.97 7.17 18.55
CA ARG A 60 -6.20 8.61 18.30
C ARG A 60 -5.67 9.51 19.42
N ASP A 61 -5.64 9.00 20.65
CA ASP A 61 -5.10 9.67 21.83
C ASP A 61 -3.56 9.59 21.90
N GLY A 62 -2.92 8.87 20.98
CA GLY A 62 -1.48 8.69 20.91
C GLY A 62 -0.95 7.48 21.69
N ALA A 63 -1.81 6.67 22.32
CA ALA A 63 -1.39 5.41 22.93
C ALA A 63 -1.00 4.37 21.86
N VAL A 64 -0.01 3.52 22.16
CA VAL A 64 0.35 2.40 21.29
C VAL A 64 -0.80 1.40 21.25
N ARG A 65 -1.17 0.93 20.06
CA ARG A 65 -2.17 -0.12 19.88
C ARG A 65 -1.65 -1.42 20.48
N SER A 66 -2.48 -2.07 21.29
CA SER A 66 -2.14 -3.31 21.99
C SER A 66 -3.35 -4.25 22.03
N GLY A 67 -3.12 -5.53 22.30
CA GLY A 67 -4.18 -6.54 22.34
C GLY A 67 -4.94 -6.64 21.00
N GLU A 68 -6.27 -6.64 21.05
CA GLU A 68 -7.12 -6.77 19.87
C GLU A 68 -7.02 -5.58 18.89
N SER A 69 -6.61 -4.40 19.37
CA SER A 69 -6.48 -3.22 18.50
C SER A 69 -5.14 -3.14 17.78
N GLN A 70 -4.18 -4.02 18.14
CA GLN A 70 -2.85 -4.08 17.56
C GLN A 70 -2.88 -4.68 16.15
N LYS A 71 -2.44 -3.88 15.18
CA LYS A 71 -2.49 -4.25 13.75
C LYS A 71 -1.17 -4.81 13.23
N PHE A 72 -0.06 -4.30 13.77
CA PHE A 72 1.29 -4.74 13.46
C PHE A 72 2.08 -5.03 14.72
N TYR A 73 3.13 -5.83 14.56
CA TYR A 73 4.07 -6.08 15.63
C TYR A 73 4.71 -4.78 16.10
N TRP A 74 4.67 -4.57 17.41
CA TRP A 74 5.34 -3.47 18.08
C TRP A 74 6.60 -4.01 18.75
N ARG A 75 7.71 -3.32 18.53
CA ARG A 75 9.00 -3.70 19.08
C ARG A 75 9.24 -2.96 20.39
N ASP A 76 9.47 -3.72 21.46
CA ASP A 76 9.86 -3.17 22.77
C ASP A 76 11.39 -3.14 22.99
N GLU A 77 12.15 -3.91 22.22
CA GLU A 77 13.61 -4.06 22.36
C GLU A 77 14.40 -3.28 21.30
N SER A 78 15.71 -3.10 21.40
CA SER A 78 16.49 -2.44 20.33
C SER A 78 16.39 -3.16 18.98
N LEU A 79 16.64 -2.45 17.87
CA LEU A 79 16.67 -3.08 16.54
C LEU A 79 17.73 -4.20 16.43
N ASP A 80 18.85 -4.10 17.14
CA ASP A 80 19.87 -5.17 17.16
C ASP A 80 19.35 -6.45 17.83
N THR A 81 18.64 -6.32 18.95
CA THR A 81 18.04 -7.45 19.66
C THR A 81 16.93 -8.05 18.81
N TYR A 82 16.05 -7.19 18.27
CA TYR A 82 14.96 -7.60 17.39
C TYR A 82 15.43 -8.33 16.12
N LEU A 83 16.60 -7.97 15.57
CA LEU A 83 17.16 -8.64 14.39
C LEU A 83 17.56 -10.10 14.67
N GLN A 84 17.88 -10.44 15.92
CA GLN A 84 18.30 -11.78 16.35
C GLN A 84 17.17 -12.62 16.95
N ASP A 85 16.05 -12.00 17.33
CA ASP A 85 14.91 -12.70 17.91
C ASP A 85 14.02 -13.32 16.83
N GLU A 86 14.23 -14.61 16.56
CA GLU A 86 13.43 -15.36 15.58
C GLU A 86 11.93 -15.36 15.90
N SER A 87 11.56 -15.39 17.18
CA SER A 87 10.15 -15.39 17.59
C SER A 87 9.49 -14.05 17.29
N ALA A 88 10.20 -12.94 17.54
CA ALA A 88 9.73 -11.61 17.18
C ALA A 88 9.63 -11.43 15.65
N LEU A 89 10.60 -11.95 14.89
CA LEU A 89 10.54 -11.90 13.42
C LEU A 89 9.35 -12.69 12.87
N GLU A 90 9.06 -13.87 13.41
CA GLU A 90 7.91 -14.67 13.03
C GLU A 90 6.59 -13.97 13.41
N ALA A 91 6.51 -13.41 14.61
CA ALA A 91 5.36 -12.62 15.02
C ALA A 91 5.10 -11.44 14.07
N THR A 92 6.13 -10.69 13.68
CA THR A 92 6.01 -9.59 12.70
C THR A 92 5.42 -10.05 11.38
N LEU A 93 5.92 -11.17 10.84
CA LEU A 93 5.40 -11.72 9.59
C LEU A 93 3.96 -12.20 9.75
N ASP A 94 3.61 -12.78 10.90
CA ASP A 94 2.24 -13.24 11.17
C ASP A 94 1.26 -12.07 11.28
N TYR A 95 1.58 -11.02 12.04
CA TYR A 95 0.78 -9.79 12.11
C TYR A 95 0.52 -9.21 10.71
N ALA A 96 1.57 -9.13 9.88
CA ALA A 96 1.46 -8.66 8.50
C ALA A 96 0.56 -9.57 7.65
N ALA A 97 0.73 -10.89 7.76
CA ALA A 97 -0.04 -11.87 7.00
C ALA A 97 -1.53 -11.89 7.39
N THR A 98 -1.84 -11.67 8.66
CA THR A 98 -3.19 -11.78 9.19
C THR A 98 -3.92 -10.43 9.24
N TYR A 99 -3.36 -9.36 8.66
CA TYR A 99 -3.87 -7.98 8.78
C TYR A 99 -5.35 -7.80 8.41
N PHE A 100 -5.80 -8.44 7.32
CA PHE A 100 -7.20 -8.40 6.87
C PHE A 100 -8.10 -9.44 7.56
N GLU A 101 -7.52 -10.27 8.43
CA GLU A 101 -8.24 -11.26 9.23
C GLU A 101 -8.63 -10.66 10.59
N GLY A 102 -9.76 -11.12 11.15
CA GLY A 102 -10.15 -10.77 12.53
C GLY A 102 -10.56 -9.30 12.76
N GLY A 103 -10.80 -8.51 11.72
CA GLY A 103 -11.33 -7.15 11.84
C GLY A 103 -10.33 -6.07 12.24
N ARG A 104 -9.02 -6.34 12.17
CA ARG A 104 -7.96 -5.40 12.57
C ARG A 104 -7.63 -4.33 11.52
N ALA A 105 -7.94 -4.59 10.26
CA ALA A 105 -7.59 -3.71 9.15
C ALA A 105 -8.15 -2.28 9.31
N THR A 106 -7.39 -1.29 8.83
CA THR A 106 -7.83 0.11 8.79
C THR A 106 -8.93 0.32 7.76
N THR A 107 -10.19 0.29 8.22
CA THR A 107 -11.37 0.41 7.34
C THR A 107 -11.60 1.82 6.78
N SER A 108 -10.97 2.85 7.34
CA SER A 108 -11.09 4.23 6.82
C SER A 108 -10.38 4.42 5.48
N TRP A 109 -9.38 3.59 5.19
CA TRP A 109 -8.62 3.64 3.93
C TRP A 109 -8.81 2.40 3.07
N PHE A 110 -8.66 1.20 3.65
CA PHE A 110 -8.90 -0.03 2.91
C PHE A 110 -10.38 -0.25 2.62
N GLY A 111 -11.26 0.16 3.52
CA GLY A 111 -12.68 -0.23 3.47
C GLY A 111 -12.93 -1.54 4.21
N LYS A 112 -14.17 -2.03 4.13
CA LYS A 112 -14.62 -3.32 4.67
C LYS A 112 -15.39 -4.06 3.58
N PRO A 113 -15.60 -5.39 3.68
CA PRO A 113 -16.42 -6.13 2.71
C PRO A 113 -17.77 -5.46 2.50
N GLY A 114 -18.16 -5.23 1.24
CA GLY A 114 -19.41 -4.52 0.91
C GLY A 114 -19.41 -3.02 1.24
N GLY A 115 -18.27 -2.44 1.64
CA GLY A 115 -18.11 -1.05 2.06
C GLY A 115 -17.74 -0.07 0.94
N ALA A 116 -17.00 0.99 1.25
CA ALA A 116 -16.45 1.92 0.26
C ALA A 116 -14.90 1.85 0.26
N LYS A 117 -14.22 2.87 -0.27
CA LYS A 117 -12.75 2.99 -0.32
C LYS A 117 -12.08 2.00 -1.28
N LEU A 118 -10.80 1.70 -1.06
CA LEU A 118 -10.02 0.84 -1.94
C LEU A 118 -10.67 -0.53 -2.16
N GLU A 119 -11.30 -1.10 -1.14
CA GLU A 119 -12.05 -2.36 -1.24
C GLU A 119 -13.15 -2.28 -2.31
N ALA A 120 -13.97 -1.23 -2.32
CA ALA A 120 -15.04 -1.10 -3.32
C ALA A 120 -14.51 -0.90 -4.75
N LEU A 121 -13.34 -0.27 -4.90
CA LEU A 121 -12.68 -0.20 -6.21
C LEU A 121 -12.27 -1.61 -6.65
N LEU A 122 -11.61 -2.37 -5.78
CA LEU A 122 -11.16 -3.74 -6.07
C LEU A 122 -12.33 -4.67 -6.35
N GLU A 123 -13.41 -4.59 -5.57
CA GLU A 123 -14.62 -5.38 -5.80
C GLU A 123 -15.23 -5.07 -7.17
N GLY A 124 -15.19 -3.80 -7.61
CA GLY A 124 -15.55 -3.41 -8.97
C GLY A 124 -14.69 -4.06 -10.05
N MET A 125 -13.43 -4.39 -9.72
CA MET A 125 -12.50 -5.14 -10.59
C MET A 125 -12.58 -6.67 -10.38
N GLY A 126 -13.49 -7.15 -9.53
CA GLY A 126 -13.65 -8.58 -9.20
C GLY A 126 -12.59 -9.13 -8.25
N ARG A 127 -12.03 -8.30 -7.36
CA ARG A 127 -11.04 -8.67 -6.33
C ARG A 127 -11.44 -8.15 -4.95
N SER A 128 -10.82 -8.67 -3.89
CA SER A 128 -11.04 -8.24 -2.51
C SER A 128 -9.79 -8.49 -1.66
N PHE A 129 -9.56 -7.64 -0.66
CA PHE A 129 -8.54 -7.93 0.36
C PHE A 129 -8.96 -9.05 1.32
N TYR A 130 -10.26 -9.34 1.39
CA TYR A 130 -10.85 -10.21 2.41
C TYR A 130 -11.14 -11.63 1.91
N ASP A 131 -10.95 -11.90 0.61
CA ASP A 131 -11.08 -13.24 0.01
C ASP A 131 -9.74 -13.85 -0.44
N GLY A 132 -8.63 -13.16 -0.17
CA GLY A 132 -7.29 -13.59 -0.55
C GLY A 132 -6.95 -13.36 -2.03
N SER A 133 -7.77 -12.67 -2.81
CA SER A 133 -7.48 -12.34 -4.21
C SER A 133 -6.65 -11.07 -4.40
N ALA A 134 -6.57 -10.21 -3.37
CA ALA A 134 -5.74 -9.02 -3.35
C ALA A 134 -4.86 -8.94 -2.08
N LEU A 135 -3.69 -8.32 -2.25
CA LEU A 135 -2.72 -8.02 -1.21
C LEU A 135 -2.33 -6.53 -1.30
N HIS A 136 -1.90 -5.95 -0.19
CA HIS A 136 -1.33 -4.61 -0.20
C HIS A 136 0.12 -4.61 0.27
N ILE A 137 0.94 -3.78 -0.36
CA ILE A 137 2.27 -3.41 0.11
C ILE A 137 2.41 -1.90 0.03
N ASP A 138 3.30 -1.35 0.85
CA ASP A 138 3.74 0.03 0.67
C ASP A 138 5.05 0.12 -0.09
N PHE A 139 5.24 1.23 -0.81
CA PHE A 139 6.51 1.56 -1.45
C PHE A 139 7.64 1.65 -0.41
N PHE A 140 7.40 2.40 0.66
CA PHE A 140 8.34 2.59 1.77
C PHE A 140 7.84 1.81 2.99
N LYS A 141 8.65 0.87 3.48
CA LYS A 141 8.25 -0.14 4.47
C LYS A 141 8.13 0.36 5.91
N TYR A 142 8.38 1.65 6.14
CA TYR A 142 8.53 2.21 7.49
C TYR A 142 7.46 3.24 7.80
N ALA A 143 6.88 3.12 8.99
CA ALA A 143 5.91 4.07 9.48
C ALA A 143 6.56 5.39 9.85
N THR A 144 5.89 6.48 9.49
CA THR A 144 6.34 7.84 9.78
C THR A 144 5.37 8.56 10.72
N SER A 145 5.89 9.46 11.54
CA SER A 145 5.12 10.26 12.51
C SER A 145 4.15 11.23 11.83
N ARG A 146 4.50 11.67 10.61
CA ARG A 146 3.71 12.53 9.72
C ARG A 146 3.47 11.86 8.37
N GLN A 147 2.59 12.41 7.56
CA GLN A 147 2.38 11.88 6.20
C GLN A 147 3.64 12.05 5.35
N MET A 148 4.03 11.02 4.60
CA MET A 148 5.26 11.02 3.80
C MET A 148 5.38 12.23 2.85
N GLY A 149 4.27 12.66 2.22
CA GLY A 149 4.26 13.84 1.35
C GLY A 149 4.51 15.19 2.06
N GLN A 150 4.52 15.20 3.40
CA GLN A 150 4.85 16.38 4.21
C GLN A 150 6.31 16.40 4.68
N LEU A 151 7.06 15.32 4.41
CA LEU A 151 8.45 15.18 4.82
C LEU A 151 9.38 15.74 3.74
N GLN A 152 10.22 16.71 4.10
CA GLN A 152 11.13 17.36 3.15
C GLN A 152 12.04 16.36 2.42
N THR A 153 12.57 15.38 3.15
CA THR A 153 13.46 14.34 2.61
C THR A 153 12.72 13.01 2.38
N GLY A 154 11.39 12.97 2.55
CA GLY A 154 10.60 11.75 2.44
C GLY A 154 10.78 11.05 1.11
N ARG A 155 10.62 11.80 0.00
CA ARG A 155 10.80 11.26 -1.36
C ARG A 155 12.19 10.68 -1.59
N GLN A 156 13.23 11.39 -1.12
CA GLN A 156 14.62 10.93 -1.23
C GLN A 156 14.82 9.58 -0.53
N TRP A 157 14.24 9.37 0.65
CA TRP A 157 14.33 8.10 1.37
C TRP A 157 13.47 7.00 0.78
N MET A 158 12.28 7.34 0.26
CA MET A 158 11.45 6.39 -0.50
C MET A 158 12.22 5.85 -1.71
N GLU A 159 12.87 6.71 -2.47
CA GLU A 159 13.62 6.37 -3.69
C GLU A 159 15.08 5.98 -3.42
N HIS A 160 15.48 5.84 -2.15
CA HIS A 160 16.80 5.34 -1.81
C HIS A 160 17.02 3.94 -2.43
N PRO A 161 18.21 3.62 -2.99
CA PRO A 161 18.45 2.34 -3.66
C PRO A 161 18.05 1.11 -2.84
N THR A 162 18.32 1.11 -1.53
CA THR A 162 17.90 0.03 -0.62
C THR A 162 16.39 -0.09 -0.48
N SER A 163 15.66 1.04 -0.45
CA SER A 163 14.20 1.05 -0.40
C SER A 163 13.60 0.48 -1.68
N LEU A 164 14.13 0.88 -2.84
CA LEU A 164 13.73 0.36 -4.15
C LEU A 164 14.01 -1.15 -4.29
N ASP A 165 15.19 -1.61 -3.85
CA ASP A 165 15.53 -3.04 -3.83
C ASP A 165 14.57 -3.83 -2.94
N LEU A 166 14.28 -3.35 -1.73
CA LEU A 166 13.32 -3.98 -0.83
C LEU A 166 11.92 -4.04 -1.43
N LEU A 167 11.45 -2.98 -2.10
CA LEU A 167 10.19 -2.96 -2.82
C LEU A 167 10.15 -4.05 -3.90
N GLU A 168 11.15 -4.07 -4.79
CA GLU A 168 11.23 -5.03 -5.89
C GLU A 168 11.31 -6.48 -5.38
N ARG A 169 12.13 -6.74 -4.36
CA ARG A 169 12.24 -8.07 -3.75
C ARG A 169 10.95 -8.48 -3.04
N THR A 170 10.21 -7.55 -2.45
CA THR A 170 8.87 -7.82 -1.89
C THR A 170 7.89 -8.21 -3.00
N ILE A 171 7.87 -7.47 -4.11
CA ILE A 171 7.00 -7.79 -5.26
C ILE A 171 7.35 -9.18 -5.80
N ARG A 172 8.64 -9.49 -5.96
CA ARG A 172 9.12 -10.81 -6.38
C ARG A 172 8.71 -11.93 -5.43
N TYR A 173 8.78 -11.71 -4.13
CA TYR A 173 8.37 -12.68 -3.12
C TYR A 173 6.86 -12.98 -3.20
N VAL A 174 6.03 -11.96 -3.39
CA VAL A 174 4.58 -12.12 -3.48
C VAL A 174 4.17 -12.86 -4.77
N THR A 175 4.94 -12.75 -5.85
CA THR A 175 4.60 -13.34 -7.17
C THR A 175 3.20 -12.93 -7.68
N PRO A 176 2.89 -11.62 -7.73
CA PRO A 176 1.55 -11.18 -8.09
C PRO A 176 1.27 -11.39 -9.58
N SER A 177 0.00 -11.61 -9.93
CA SER A 177 -0.44 -11.66 -11.33
C SER A 177 -0.64 -10.27 -11.93
N ARG A 178 -0.74 -9.23 -11.08
CA ARG A 178 -0.98 -7.84 -11.48
C ARG A 178 -0.58 -6.87 -10.37
N LEU A 179 -0.07 -5.71 -10.78
CA LEU A 179 0.21 -4.59 -9.89
C LEU A 179 -0.83 -3.46 -10.06
N ILE A 180 -1.22 -2.83 -8.97
CA ILE A 180 -2.00 -1.58 -8.95
C ILE A 180 -1.24 -0.54 -8.12
N VAL A 181 -0.64 0.45 -8.76
CA VAL A 181 0.13 1.52 -8.09
C VAL A 181 -0.78 2.69 -7.77
N LEU A 182 -0.82 3.10 -6.50
CA LEU A 182 -1.79 4.08 -6.00
C LEU A 182 -1.17 5.47 -5.84
N GLY A 183 -1.70 6.45 -6.57
CA GLY A 183 -1.30 7.85 -6.52
C GLY A 183 -0.26 8.21 -7.59
N ARG A 184 -0.38 9.43 -8.13
CA ARG A 184 0.48 9.95 -9.21
C ARG A 184 1.96 9.86 -8.87
N ASP A 185 2.34 10.30 -7.68
CA ASP A 185 3.74 10.36 -7.27
C ASP A 185 4.37 8.97 -7.18
N ASN A 186 3.60 7.97 -6.76
CA ASN A 186 4.03 6.58 -6.76
C ASN A 186 4.13 6.06 -8.21
N CYS A 187 3.16 6.35 -9.07
CA CYS A 187 3.21 5.96 -10.49
C CYS A 187 4.46 6.51 -11.18
N ALA A 188 4.85 7.76 -10.89
CA ALA A 188 6.05 8.38 -11.44
C ALA A 188 7.37 7.69 -11.06
N ALA A 189 7.39 6.91 -9.96
CA ALA A 189 8.55 6.14 -9.55
C ALA A 189 8.63 4.76 -10.23
N PHE A 190 7.55 4.31 -10.87
CA PHE A 190 7.51 3.07 -11.65
C PHE A 190 7.76 3.37 -13.13
N THR A 191 8.45 2.45 -13.80
CA THR A 191 8.65 2.48 -15.25
C THR A 191 7.75 1.43 -15.92
N GLY A 192 7.54 1.56 -17.23
CA GLY A 192 6.81 0.58 -18.03
C GLY A 192 5.33 0.91 -18.32
N PHE A 193 4.84 2.06 -17.84
CA PHE A 193 3.57 2.62 -18.31
C PHE A 193 3.71 3.13 -19.75
N THR A 194 2.80 2.71 -20.62
CA THR A 194 2.84 3.00 -22.07
C THR A 194 1.50 3.49 -22.62
N HIS A 195 0.45 3.41 -21.81
CA HIS A 195 -0.89 3.88 -22.17
C HIS A 195 -1.48 4.69 -21.01
N SER A 196 -2.16 5.80 -21.33
CA SER A 196 -2.84 6.64 -20.35
C SER A 196 -4.26 6.94 -20.82
N GLU A 197 -5.23 6.81 -19.93
CA GLU A 197 -6.64 6.94 -20.24
C GLU A 197 -7.39 7.71 -19.13
N ARG A 198 -8.55 8.25 -19.50
CA ARG A 198 -9.53 8.82 -18.58
C ARG A 198 -10.82 8.05 -18.73
N LEU A 199 -11.54 7.88 -17.63
CA LEU A 199 -12.85 7.24 -17.67
C LEU A 199 -13.90 8.24 -18.14
N ASP A 200 -14.68 7.90 -19.16
CA ASP A 200 -15.69 8.80 -19.74
C ASP A 200 -16.69 9.31 -18.69
N ALA A 201 -17.21 8.43 -17.83
CA ALA A 201 -18.15 8.79 -16.76
C ALA A 201 -17.48 9.48 -15.56
N TYR A 202 -16.15 9.37 -15.43
CA TYR A 202 -15.37 9.87 -14.30
C TYR A 202 -14.09 10.54 -14.80
N PRO A 203 -14.18 11.66 -15.54
CA PRO A 203 -13.07 12.19 -16.35
C PRO A 203 -11.89 12.70 -15.50
N SER A 204 -12.10 12.88 -14.20
CA SER A 204 -11.01 13.20 -13.25
C SER A 204 -10.25 11.96 -12.78
N ALA A 205 -10.83 10.76 -12.86
CA ALA A 205 -10.17 9.49 -12.56
C ALA A 205 -9.29 9.06 -13.73
N ARG A 206 -8.03 9.52 -13.71
CA ARG A 206 -7.00 9.16 -14.70
C ARG A 206 -6.24 7.93 -14.25
N PHE A 207 -5.90 7.06 -15.19
CA PHE A 207 -5.08 5.89 -14.94
C PHE A 207 -4.14 5.61 -16.12
N GLU A 208 -3.16 4.74 -15.86
CA GLU A 208 -2.15 4.31 -16.81
C GLU A 208 -2.08 2.78 -16.83
N LEU A 209 -1.73 2.22 -17.99
CA LEU A 209 -1.55 0.79 -18.21
C LEU A 209 -0.16 0.53 -18.78
N GLY A 210 0.40 -0.61 -18.44
CA GLY A 210 1.73 -1.01 -18.88
C GLY A 210 2.14 -2.37 -18.35
N TYR A 211 3.42 -2.68 -18.47
CA TYR A 211 4.00 -3.90 -17.92
C TYR A 211 5.15 -3.56 -16.98
N HIS A 212 5.20 -4.26 -15.85
CA HIS A 212 6.32 -4.14 -14.91
C HIS A 212 7.60 -4.60 -15.61
N MET A 213 8.56 -3.69 -15.80
CA MET A 213 9.73 -3.89 -16.66
C MET A 213 10.51 -5.18 -16.37
N THR A 214 10.69 -5.53 -15.10
CA THR A 214 11.51 -6.68 -14.70
C THR A 214 10.75 -8.00 -14.70
N LEU A 215 9.44 -7.96 -14.44
CA LEU A 215 8.64 -9.17 -14.20
C LEU A 215 7.68 -9.49 -15.34
N GLY A 216 7.50 -8.55 -16.29
CA GLY A 216 6.57 -8.72 -17.41
C GLY A 216 5.11 -8.82 -17.00
N ILE A 217 4.76 -8.52 -15.75
CA ILE A 217 3.38 -8.60 -15.26
C ILE A 217 2.60 -7.30 -15.55
N PRO A 218 1.28 -7.38 -15.81
CA PRO A 218 0.44 -6.20 -15.98
C PRO A 218 0.52 -5.24 -14.79
N ILE A 219 0.66 -3.93 -15.08
CA ILE A 219 0.64 -2.85 -14.09
C ILE A 219 -0.42 -1.81 -14.46
N ILE A 220 -1.19 -1.40 -13.46
CA ILE A 220 -2.19 -0.32 -13.54
C ILE A 220 -1.74 0.80 -12.60
N GLY A 221 -1.54 2.00 -13.11
CA GLY A 221 -1.20 3.18 -12.33
C GLY A 221 -2.42 4.05 -12.11
N LEU A 222 -2.84 4.28 -10.87
CA LEU A 222 -3.95 5.18 -10.55
C LEU A 222 -3.41 6.55 -10.14
N HIS A 223 -3.82 7.62 -10.83
CA HIS A 223 -3.37 8.99 -10.49
C HIS A 223 -4.14 9.59 -9.31
N PHE A 224 -4.79 8.73 -8.54
CA PHE A 224 -5.63 9.05 -7.40
C PHE A 224 -5.56 7.90 -6.38
N LYS A 225 -5.97 8.17 -5.15
CA LYS A 225 -6.11 7.15 -4.10
C LYS A 225 -7.59 7.00 -3.73
N PRO A 226 -8.18 5.81 -3.87
CA PRO A 226 -9.59 5.59 -3.54
C PRO A 226 -9.81 5.64 -2.01
N SER A 227 -10.17 6.80 -1.48
CA SER A 227 -10.46 7.03 -0.06
C SER A 227 -11.48 8.17 0.15
N GLU A 228 -11.91 8.47 1.39
CA GLU A 228 -12.91 9.53 1.69
C GLU A 228 -12.57 10.88 1.07
N VAL A 229 -11.31 11.27 1.23
CA VAL A 229 -10.70 12.26 0.38
C VAL A 229 -10.13 11.46 -0.77
N PHE A 230 -10.63 11.65 -1.99
CA PHE A 230 -10.06 10.98 -3.16
C PHE A 230 -8.71 11.66 -3.44
N VAL A 231 -7.68 11.23 -2.68
CA VAL A 231 -6.42 11.97 -2.55
C VAL A 231 -5.75 12.01 -3.92
N GLY A 232 -5.41 13.23 -4.36
CA GLY A 232 -4.88 13.50 -5.70
C GLY A 232 -5.87 14.19 -6.65
N LEU A 233 -7.18 14.19 -6.36
CA LEU A 233 -8.17 14.99 -7.11
C LEU A 233 -8.62 16.27 -6.40
N GLY A 234 -8.54 16.31 -5.07
CA GLY A 234 -8.92 17.48 -4.27
C GLY A 234 -10.44 17.62 -4.06
N ASN A 235 -10.88 18.81 -3.67
CA ASN A 235 -12.29 19.13 -3.37
C ASN A 235 -13.01 19.78 -4.57
N GLY A 236 -12.58 19.42 -5.78
CA GLY A 236 -13.12 20.00 -7.01
C GLY A 236 -14.40 19.33 -7.49
N ARG A 237 -14.86 19.78 -8.65
CA ARG A 237 -15.89 19.12 -9.45
C ARG A 237 -15.27 18.68 -10.78
N ASP A 238 -15.80 17.61 -11.35
CA ASP A 238 -15.41 17.16 -12.68
C ASP A 238 -16.14 17.93 -13.80
N ALA A 239 -15.91 17.51 -15.05
CA ALA A 239 -16.50 18.15 -16.24
C ALA A 239 -18.03 18.05 -16.30
N PHE A 240 -18.66 17.14 -15.54
CA PHE A 240 -20.11 16.99 -15.43
C PHE A 240 -20.67 17.65 -14.16
N GLY A 241 -19.84 18.37 -13.42
CA GLY A 241 -20.22 19.03 -12.18
C GLY A 241 -20.32 18.10 -10.98
N LEU A 242 -19.93 16.81 -11.08
CA LEU A 242 -19.93 15.89 -9.94
C LEU A 242 -18.76 16.21 -9.02
N HIS A 243 -19.03 16.38 -7.72
CA HIS A 243 -17.97 16.66 -6.73
C HIS A 243 -17.06 15.44 -6.58
N HIS A 244 -15.74 15.63 -6.53
CA HIS A 244 -14.75 14.55 -6.42
C HIS A 244 -14.94 13.69 -5.17
N GLY A 245 -15.42 14.26 -4.06
CA GLY A 245 -15.81 13.49 -2.88
C GLY A 245 -16.93 12.47 -3.13
N SER A 246 -17.74 12.65 -4.18
CA SER A 246 -18.75 11.67 -4.58
C SER A 246 -18.10 10.41 -5.16
N TYR A 247 -16.94 10.53 -5.83
CA TYR A 247 -16.22 9.39 -6.39
C TYR A 247 -15.82 8.38 -5.30
N ALA A 248 -15.75 8.80 -4.03
CA ALA A 248 -15.43 7.96 -2.89
C ALA A 248 -16.62 7.13 -2.36
N LYS A 249 -17.83 7.29 -2.90
CA LYS A 249 -18.98 6.45 -2.58
C LYS A 249 -18.83 5.08 -3.24
N ARG A 250 -19.34 4.05 -2.58
CA ARG A 250 -19.29 2.65 -3.03
C ARG A 250 -19.75 2.49 -4.48
N GLU A 251 -20.92 3.01 -4.83
CA GLU A 251 -21.50 2.86 -6.17
C GLU A 251 -20.58 3.37 -7.28
N HIS A 252 -19.96 4.53 -7.07
CA HIS A 252 -19.04 5.14 -8.02
C HIS A 252 -17.71 4.38 -8.06
N LEU A 253 -17.19 3.93 -6.92
CA LEU A 253 -15.96 3.12 -6.85
C LEU A 253 -16.12 1.78 -7.59
N MET A 254 -17.26 1.10 -7.42
CA MET A 254 -17.56 -0.14 -8.14
C MET A 254 -17.56 0.10 -9.66
N GLN A 255 -18.20 1.19 -10.11
CA GLN A 255 -18.25 1.54 -11.53
C GLN A 255 -16.89 1.95 -12.10
N ILE A 256 -16.11 2.75 -11.35
CA ILE A 256 -14.74 3.13 -11.70
C ILE A 256 -13.87 1.87 -11.82
N GLY A 257 -13.92 0.98 -10.84
CA GLY A 257 -13.17 -0.29 -10.84
C GLY A 257 -13.52 -1.14 -12.06
N ALA A 258 -14.82 -1.35 -12.30
CA ALA A 258 -15.30 -2.13 -13.46
C ALA A 258 -14.85 -1.53 -14.80
N ALA A 259 -14.88 -0.20 -14.94
CA ALA A 259 -14.47 0.48 -16.15
C ALA A 259 -12.95 0.39 -16.39
N ILE A 260 -12.13 0.53 -15.33
CA ILE A 260 -10.68 0.33 -15.42
C ILE A 260 -10.37 -1.11 -15.80
N GLU A 261 -11.04 -2.10 -15.19
CA GLU A 261 -10.83 -3.51 -15.51
C GLU A 261 -11.23 -3.85 -16.95
N ALA A 262 -12.33 -3.29 -17.44
CA ALA A 262 -12.73 -3.44 -18.84
C ALA A 262 -11.68 -2.87 -19.80
N SER A 263 -11.08 -1.72 -19.48
CA SER A 263 -10.00 -1.17 -20.30
C SER A 263 -8.72 -2.00 -20.21
N ALA A 264 -8.34 -2.41 -19.00
CA ALA A 264 -7.20 -3.28 -18.74
C ALA A 264 -7.30 -4.60 -19.54
N ARG A 265 -8.47 -5.22 -19.59
CA ARG A 265 -8.68 -6.44 -20.40
C ARG A 265 -8.48 -6.23 -21.89
N ARG A 266 -8.88 -5.07 -22.44
CA ARG A 266 -8.64 -4.74 -23.86
C ARG A 266 -7.17 -4.50 -24.15
N TYR A 267 -6.42 -4.01 -23.17
CA TYR A 267 -5.01 -3.66 -23.33
C TYR A 267 -4.07 -4.85 -23.09
N PHE A 268 -4.37 -5.72 -22.11
CA PHE A 268 -3.54 -6.88 -21.73
C PHE A 268 -3.97 -8.19 -22.39
N GLY A 269 -5.20 -8.27 -22.88
CA GLY A 269 -5.81 -9.46 -23.48
C GLY A 269 -5.52 -9.64 -24.96
#